data_AF-A0A924JMG4-F1
#
_entry.id   AF-A0A924JMG4-F1
#
_cell.length_a   1.000
_cell.length_b   1.000
_cell.length_c   1.000
_cell.angle_alpha   90.00
_cell.angle_beta   90.00
_cell.angle_gamma   90.00
#
_symmetry.space_group_name_H-M   'P 1'
#
loop_
_entity.id
_entity.type
_entity.pdbx_description
1 polymer ?
#
loop_
_entity_poly.entity_id
_entity_poly.type
_entity_poly.pdbx_seq_one_letter_code
_entity_poly.pdbx_strand_id
1 'polypeptide(L)'
;MTHLIPIFPLSIVVYPGENLNLHIFEPRYKQLINDCVAHKKPFGIAAMLNNGVYEMGTLLDVVEVVKLYEDGKMDVRTKGIKIFRI
;
A
#
# COMPACT_ATOMS: atom_id res chain seq x y z
N MET A 1 19.13 -8.87 -8.18
CA MET A 1 18.71 -8.69 -6.78
C MET A 1 17.20 -8.69 -6.75
N THR A 2 16.58 -9.68 -6.10
CA THR A 2 15.12 -9.76 -5.94
C THR A 2 14.73 -8.87 -4.77
N HIS A 3 14.09 -7.73 -5.05
CA HIS A 3 13.51 -6.89 -4.00
C HIS A 3 12.15 -7.49 -3.61
N LEU A 4 12.05 -8.04 -2.40
CA LEU A 4 10.78 -8.46 -1.82
C LEU A 4 9.95 -7.21 -1.50
N ILE A 5 8.95 -6.95 -2.32
CA ILE A 5 8.00 -5.85 -2.13
C ILE A 5 6.72 -6.45 -1.56
N PRO A 6 6.26 -6.01 -0.37
CA PRO A 6 4.98 -6.46 0.16
C PRO A 6 3.84 -5.92 -0.71
N ILE A 7 2.90 -6.79 -1.09
CA ILE A 7 1.79 -6.46 -2.00
C ILE A 7 0.47 -6.42 -1.23
N PHE A 8 -0.31 -5.39 -1.51
CA PHE A 8 -1.67 -5.18 -1.04
C PHE A 8 -2.64 -5.24 -2.26
N PRO A 9 -3.42 -6.31 -2.44
CA PRO A 9 -4.37 -6.40 -3.55
C PRO A 9 -5.58 -5.50 -3.31
N LEU A 10 -5.88 -4.62 -4.26
CA LEU A 10 -7.06 -3.76 -4.24
C LEU A 10 -7.71 -3.69 -5.61
N SER A 11 -9.04 -3.56 -5.63
CA SER A 11 -9.83 -3.33 -6.85
C SER A 11 -9.78 -1.87 -7.30
N ILE A 12 -8.62 -1.22 -7.18
CA ILE A 12 -8.36 0.15 -7.64
C ILE A 12 -7.00 0.24 -8.32
N VAL A 13 -6.87 1.21 -9.22
CA VAL A 13 -5.61 1.57 -9.88
C VAL A 13 -5.17 2.93 -9.33
N VAL A 14 -3.92 3.02 -8.87
CA VAL A 14 -3.32 4.26 -8.38
C VAL A 14 -2.28 4.70 -9.39
N TYR A 15 -2.32 5.96 -9.81
CA TYR A 15 -1.31 6.50 -10.73
C TYR A 15 -0.11 7.05 -9.95
N PRO A 16 1.10 7.03 -10.51
CA PRO A 16 2.24 7.75 -9.95
C PRO A 16 1.91 9.23 -9.74
N GLY A 17 2.19 9.76 -8.54
CA GLY A 17 1.87 11.13 -8.14
C GLY A 17 0.54 11.30 -7.41
N GLU A 18 -0.39 10.36 -7.55
CA GLU A 18 -1.70 10.42 -6.87
C GLU A 18 -1.58 10.11 -5.37
N ASN A 19 -2.41 10.78 -4.58
CA ASN A 19 -2.55 10.52 -3.16
C ASN A 19 -3.70 9.55 -2.92
N LEU A 20 -3.47 8.52 -2.11
CA LEU A 20 -4.48 7.55 -1.71
C LEU A 20 -4.55 7.48 -0.19
N ASN A 21 -5.75 7.65 0.35
CA ASN A 21 -6.03 7.41 1.76
C ASN A 21 -6.47 5.96 1.92
N LEU A 22 -5.82 5.23 2.81
CA LEU A 22 -6.12 3.84 3.12
C LEU A 22 -6.58 3.71 4.56
N HIS A 23 -7.72 3.05 4.76
CA HIS A 23 -8.19 2.63 6.07
C HIS A 23 -7.73 1.19 6.33
N ILE A 24 -6.78 1.02 7.24
CA ILE A 24 -6.15 -0.26 7.55
C ILE A 24 -6.74 -0.81 8.84
N PHE A 25 -7.51 -1.89 8.71
CA PHE A 25 -8.12 -2.59 9.83
C PHE A 25 -7.56 -4.00 10.05
N GLU A 26 -7.09 -4.67 8.99
CA GLU A 26 -6.58 -6.04 9.10
C GLU A 26 -5.20 -6.09 9.78
N PRO A 27 -5.00 -6.98 10.77
CA PRO A 27 -3.73 -7.10 11.52
C PRO A 27 -2.47 -7.24 10.66
N ARG A 28 -2.53 -8.05 9.59
CA ARG A 28 -1.39 -8.27 8.67
C ARG A 28 -0.92 -6.97 7.99
N TYR A 29 -1.86 -6.10 7.63
CA TYR A 29 -1.54 -4.87 6.94
C TYR A 29 -1.11 -3.77 7.90
N LYS A 30 -1.56 -3.82 9.16
CA LYS A 30 -1.05 -2.94 10.22
C LYS A 30 0.45 -3.15 10.43
N GLN A 31 0.89 -4.41 10.48
CA GLN A 31 2.33 -4.74 10.58
C GLN A 31 3.09 -4.23 9.35
N LEU A 32 2.58 -4.49 8.15
CA LEU A 32 3.17 -3.99 6.90
C LEU A 32 3.35 -2.48 6.91
N ILE A 33 2.32 -1.72 7.29
CA ILE A 33 2.40 -0.25 7.34
C ILE A 33 3.39 0.21 8.40
N ASN A 34 3.38 -0.39 9.59
CA ASN A 34 4.34 -0.05 10.64
C ASN A 34 5.79 -0.29 10.18
N ASP A 35 6.06 -1.40 9.49
CA ASP A 35 7.38 -1.71 8.93
C ASP A 35 7.76 -0.72 7.82
N CYS A 36 6.81 -0.35 6.96
CA CYS A 36 7.02 0.63 5.89
C CYS A 36 7.37 2.01 6.47
N VAL A 37 6.67 2.42 7.53
CA VAL A 37 6.94 3.69 8.24
C VAL A 37 8.28 3.64 8.97
N ALA A 38 8.58 2.56 9.68
CA ALA A 38 9.81 2.41 10.45
C ALA A 38 11.06 2.34 9.56
N HIS A 39 10.97 1.66 8.42
CA HIS A 39 12.09 1.46 7.50
C HIS A 39 12.09 2.39 6.28
N LYS A 40 11.12 3.30 6.16
CA LYS A 40 10.89 4.15 4.98
C LYS A 40 10.91 3.34 3.68
N LYS A 41 10.17 2.23 3.68
CA LYS A 41 10.07 1.34 2.53
C LYS A 41 8.73 1.51 1.82
N PRO A 42 8.71 1.52 0.48
CA PRO A 42 7.47 1.48 -0.28
C PRO A 42 6.82 0.09 -0.19
N PHE A 43 5.51 0.05 -0.39
CA PHE A 43 4.77 -1.19 -0.61
C PHE A 43 4.04 -1.14 -1.96
N GLY A 44 3.67 -2.29 -2.50
CA GLY A 44 2.96 -2.38 -3.78
C GLY A 44 1.45 -2.52 -3.59
N ILE A 45 0.66 -1.81 -4.37
CA ILE A 45 -0.75 -2.13 -4.60
C ILE A 45 -0.87 -2.88 -5.92
N ALA A 46 -1.42 -4.09 -5.86
CA ALA A 46 -1.75 -4.86 -7.05
C ALA A 46 -3.20 -4.58 -7.47
N ALA A 47 -3.40 -4.17 -8.71
CA ALA A 47 -4.73 -3.92 -9.24
C ALA A 47 -5.46 -5.24 -9.47
N MET A 48 -6.64 -5.38 -8.88
CA MET A 48 -7.53 -6.51 -9.09
C MET A 48 -8.56 -6.15 -10.17
N LEU A 49 -8.57 -6.87 -11.30
CA LEU A 49 -9.53 -6.70 -12.38
C LEU A 49 -10.07 -8.07 -12.82
N ASN A 50 -11.39 -8.20 -12.96
CA ASN A 50 -12.06 -9.43 -13.41
C ASN A 50 -11.67 -10.71 -12.63
N ASN A 51 -11.64 -10.63 -11.30
CA ASN A 51 -11.25 -11.73 -10.39
C ASN A 51 -9.80 -12.22 -10.54
N GLY A 52 -8.94 -11.50 -11.26
CA GLY A 52 -7.51 -11.78 -11.39
C GLY A 52 -6.64 -10.65 -10.83
N VAL A 53 -5.49 -11.01 -10.30
CA VAL A 53 -4.40 -10.05 -10.04
C VAL A 53 -3.84 -9.63 -11.38
N TYR A 54 -3.95 -8.34 -11.70
CA TYR A 54 -3.33 -7.80 -12.91
C TYR A 54 -1.82 -7.78 -12.74
N GLU A 55 -1.06 -8.05 -13.80
CA GLU A 55 0.41 -8.12 -13.73
C GLU A 55 1.05 -6.77 -13.39
N MET A 56 0.30 -5.66 -13.52
CA MET A 56 0.77 -4.33 -13.13
C MET A 56 0.21 -3.91 -11.78
N GLY A 57 1.11 -3.40 -10.94
CA GLY A 57 0.80 -2.71 -9.70
C GLY A 57 1.47 -1.35 -9.64
N THR A 58 1.14 -0.60 -8.59
CA THR A 58 1.76 0.69 -8.29
C THR A 58 2.47 0.59 -6.94
N LEU A 59 3.69 1.08 -6.87
CA LEU A 59 4.41 1.28 -5.61
C LEU A 59 3.92 2.55 -4.95
N LEU A 60 3.60 2.46 -3.67
CA LEU A 60 3.17 3.55 -2.83
C LEU A 60 4.13 3.73 -1.67
N ASP A 61 4.42 4.99 -1.35
CA ASP A 61 5.07 5.38 -0.11
C ASP A 61 4.02 5.85 0.90
N VAL A 62 4.23 5.52 2.17
CA VAL A 62 3.45 6.08 3.27
C VAL A 62 3.93 7.51 3.52
N VAL A 63 3.05 8.48 3.29
CA VAL A 63 3.34 9.90 3.52
C VAL A 63 3.18 10.23 4.99
N GLU A 64 2.05 9.84 5.57
CA GLU A 64 1.75 10.08 6.99
C GLU A 64 0.67 9.13 7.51
N VAL A 65 0.70 8.88 8.82
CA VAL A 65 -0.42 8.25 9.53
C VAL A 65 -1.35 9.35 9.99
N VAL A 66 -2.53 9.44 9.37
CA VAL A 66 -3.52 10.49 9.63
C VAL A 66 -4.21 10.26 10.97
N LYS A 67 -4.52 9.00 11.29
CA LYS A 67 -5.23 8.67 12.52
C LYS A 67 -4.88 7.25 12.98
N LEU A 68 -4.67 7.11 14.29
CA LEU A 68 -4.59 5.81 14.95
C LEU A 68 -5.79 5.70 15.90
N TYR A 69 -6.54 4.61 15.78
CA TYR A 69 -7.71 4.33 16.60
C TYR A 69 -7.33 3.45 17.80
N GLU A 70 -8.13 3.51 18.87
CA GLU A 70 -7.91 2.74 20.10
C GLU A 70 -8.03 1.22 19.88
N ASP A 71 -8.80 0.79 18.87
CA ASP A 71 -8.91 -0.60 18.42
C ASP A 71 -7.72 -1.05 17.55
N GLY A 72 -6.73 -0.18 17.37
CA GLY A 72 -5.54 -0.38 16.57
C GLY A 72 -5.76 -0.23 15.07
N LYS A 73 -6.94 0.18 14.58
CA LYS A 73 -7.09 0.58 13.16
C LYS A 73 -6.27 1.85 12.89
N MET A 74 -5.90 2.06 11.64
CA MET A 74 -5.18 3.27 11.25
C MET A 74 -5.63 3.79 9.90
N ASP A 75 -5.72 5.11 9.79
CA ASP A 75 -5.83 5.81 8.51
C ASP A 75 -4.46 6.29 8.10
N VAL A 76 -4.02 5.90 6.91
CA VAL A 76 -2.74 6.34 6.36
C VAL A 76 -2.92 7.02 5.03
N ARG A 77 -2.21 8.12 4.84
CA ARG A 77 -2.07 8.78 3.54
C ARG A 77 -0.85 8.21 2.85
N THR A 78 -1.05 7.79 1.62
CA THR A 78 -0.03 7.17 0.78
C THR A 78 0.05 7.89 -0.56
N LYS A 79 1.20 7.80 -1.23
CA LYS A 79 1.41 8.44 -2.53
C LYS A 79 1.99 7.46 -3.52
N GLY A 80 1.42 7.40 -4.73
CA GLY A 80 1.94 6.61 -5.83
C GLY A 80 3.32 7.12 -6.28
N ILE A 81 4.28 6.21 -6.38
CA ILE A 81 5.67 6.52 -6.75
C ILE A 81 5.95 6.09 -8.18
N LYS A 82 5.74 4.80 -8.49
CA LYS A 82 6.03 4.22 -9.80
C LYS A 82 5.21 2.97 -10.03
N ILE A 83 5.00 2.62 -11.29
CA ILE A 83 4.42 1.32 -11.67
C ILE A 83 5.47 0.21 -11.59
N PHE A 84 5.03 -1.00 -11.28
CA PHE A 84 5.87 -2.20 -11.31
C PHE A 84 5.09 -3.39 -11.89
N ARG A 85 5.82 -4.38 -12.39
CA ARG A 85 5.27 -5.66 -12.83
C ARG A 85 5.56 -6.73 -11.78
N ILE A 86 4.55 -7.53 -11.46
CA ILE A 86 4.61 -8.65 -10.49
C ILE A 86 5.37 -9.83 -11.10
#